data_AF-A0A8B8UYW1-F1
#
_entry.id   AF-A0A8B8UYW1-F1
#
_cell.length_a   1.000
_cell.length_b   1.000
_cell.length_c   1.000
_cell.angle_alpha   90.00
_cell.angle_beta   90.00
_cell.angle_gamma   90.00
#
_symmetry.space_group_name_H-M   'P 1'
#
loop_
_entity.id
_entity.type
_entity.pdbx_description
1 polymer ?
#
loop_
_entity_poly.entity_id
_entity_poly.type
_entity_poly.pdbx_seq_one_letter_code
_entity_poly.pdbx_strand_id
1 'polypeptide(L)'
;MKFVTASYNVGYPAYGAKFLNNDTLLVAGGGGEGNNGIPNKLTTLCVDPTKENEKEQFHILSEFALEDNDDSPTAIDASKGIVLVGCNESSTKIAQGKGNKHLRKFKYDKVTDQLEFVTSVDFDASTNADDYTKLVYISREGTVAAIASSKVPAIMRIIDPSDLTEKFEIETRGEVKDLHFSTDGKVVAYITGSSLEVISTVTGSCIARKTDFDKNWSLSKINFIADDTVLIAASLKKGKGIVLTKISIKSGNTSVLKFKQVTNKFKGITSMDVDMKGELAVLASNDNSIALVKLKDLSISKIFKHAHSFAITEVAISPDSTYVASVSAANTIHIIKLPFNYANYTSIKQKISKFFTNFILIVLLSYILQFSYKHNLHSTLLSYAKDNFLVKRDTISSPYLIDEDLHQTTLFGNHGTRTSVSITDSIRVHDVHETGLVNGTEGLHTESNLINTEAAEFEITNATFRGRDDA
;
A
#
# COMPACT_ATOMS: atom_id res chain seq x y z
N MET A 1 20.03 -13.39 -8.50
CA MET A 1 20.10 -12.78 -7.16
C MET A 1 19.81 -13.87 -6.15
N LYS A 2 20.75 -14.14 -5.26
CA LYS A 2 20.54 -15.01 -4.10
C LYS A 2 19.87 -14.16 -3.01
N PHE A 3 18.98 -14.77 -2.24
CA PHE A 3 18.34 -14.14 -1.07
C PHE A 3 18.82 -14.89 0.16
N VAL A 4 18.94 -14.18 1.28
CA VAL A 4 19.20 -14.83 2.57
C VAL A 4 17.85 -15.27 3.12
N THR A 5 17.75 -16.53 3.50
CA THR A 5 16.53 -17.14 4.02
C THR A 5 16.86 -18.00 5.22
N ALA A 6 15.96 -18.04 6.20
CA ALA A 6 16.05 -18.91 7.37
C ALA A 6 14.67 -19.48 7.70
N SER A 7 14.64 -20.65 8.34
CA SER A 7 13.41 -21.32 8.76
C SER A 7 13.49 -21.72 10.22
N TYR A 8 12.34 -21.72 10.90
CA TYR A 8 12.22 -22.07 12.31
C TYR A 8 10.98 -22.92 12.54
N ASN A 9 11.03 -23.85 13.49
CA ASN A 9 9.84 -24.55 13.98
C ASN A 9 9.41 -23.96 15.32
N VAL A 10 8.26 -23.27 15.34
CA VAL A 10 7.72 -22.60 16.53
C VAL A 10 7.05 -23.56 17.53
N GLY A 11 6.89 -24.83 17.15
CA GLY A 11 6.37 -25.88 18.03
C GLY A 11 4.85 -26.06 18.02
N TYR A 12 4.09 -25.19 17.35
CA TYR A 12 2.64 -25.27 17.21
C TYR A 12 2.16 -24.76 15.84
N PRO A 13 0.99 -25.20 15.34
CA PRO A 13 0.45 -24.70 14.07
C PRO A 13 0.26 -23.19 14.09
N ALA A 14 0.93 -22.47 13.19
CA ALA A 14 0.86 -21.01 13.14
C ALA A 14 -0.20 -20.54 12.13
N TYR A 15 -1.10 -19.67 12.56
CA TYR A 15 -2.22 -19.17 11.77
C TYR A 15 -2.13 -17.68 11.45
N GLY A 16 -1.44 -16.90 12.28
CA GLY A 16 -1.23 -15.46 12.08
C GLY A 16 0.21 -15.04 12.34
N ALA A 17 0.67 -14.02 11.61
CA ALA A 17 1.99 -13.42 11.79
C ALA A 17 1.95 -11.92 11.51
N LYS A 18 2.62 -11.11 12.34
CA LYS A 18 2.71 -9.66 12.16
C LYS A 18 4.04 -9.13 12.70
N PHE A 19 4.72 -8.29 11.93
CA PHE A 19 5.87 -7.55 12.44
C PHE A 19 5.40 -6.42 13.37
N LEU A 20 5.92 -6.42 14.61
CA LEU A 20 5.66 -5.38 15.61
C LEU A 20 6.58 -4.17 15.41
N ASN A 21 7.76 -4.41 14.83
CA ASN A 21 8.75 -3.43 14.39
C ASN A 21 9.61 -4.04 13.26
N ASN A 22 10.78 -3.46 12.96
CA ASN A 22 11.59 -3.88 11.80
C ASN A 22 12.11 -5.31 11.86
N ASP A 23 12.38 -5.85 13.06
CA ASP A 23 13.00 -7.17 13.26
C ASP A 23 12.27 -8.04 14.29
N THR A 24 11.23 -7.53 14.95
CA THR A 24 10.41 -8.30 15.90
C THR A 24 9.14 -8.80 15.24
N LEU A 25 9.00 -10.13 15.15
CA LEU A 25 7.86 -10.84 14.60
C LEU A 25 6.98 -11.40 15.72
N LEU A 26 5.69 -11.12 15.68
CA LEU A 26 4.65 -11.82 16.45
C LEU A 26 4.10 -12.98 15.63
N VAL A 27 3.99 -14.16 16.22
CA VAL A 27 3.36 -15.34 15.64
C VAL A 27 2.29 -15.89 16.57
N ALA A 28 1.10 -16.14 16.04
CA ALA A 28 -0.04 -16.66 16.80
C ALA A 28 -0.54 -17.97 16.20
N GLY A 29 -0.94 -18.89 17.07
CA GLY A 29 -1.55 -20.15 16.66
C GLY A 29 -1.59 -21.17 17.79
N GLY A 30 -1.84 -22.43 17.46
CA GLY A 30 -1.99 -23.46 18.47
C GLY A 30 -2.55 -24.78 17.99
N GLY A 31 -2.66 -25.74 18.92
CA GLY A 31 -3.23 -27.06 18.68
C GLY A 31 -4.76 -27.11 18.63
N GLY A 32 -5.44 -26.01 18.98
CA GLY A 32 -6.89 -25.96 19.19
C GLY A 32 -7.29 -26.50 20.56
N GLU A 33 -8.58 -26.69 20.77
CA GLU A 33 -9.14 -27.08 22.07
C GLU A 33 -8.97 -28.57 22.43
N GLY A 34 -8.46 -29.37 21.49
CA GLY A 34 -8.30 -30.81 21.70
C GLY A 34 -7.17 -31.10 22.68
N ASN A 35 -7.35 -32.10 23.54
CA ASN A 35 -6.28 -32.58 24.45
C ASN A 35 -5.21 -33.38 23.68
N ASN A 36 -4.43 -32.68 22.86
CA ASN A 36 -3.42 -33.21 21.95
C ASN A 36 -1.98 -32.89 22.40
N GLY A 37 -1.82 -32.15 23.51
CA GLY A 37 -0.52 -31.74 24.06
C GLY A 37 0.19 -30.63 23.29
N ILE A 38 -0.50 -29.96 22.35
CA ILE A 38 0.04 -28.83 21.58
C ILE A 38 -0.60 -27.54 22.13
N PRO A 39 0.20 -26.61 22.69
CA PRO A 39 -0.35 -25.42 23.34
C PRO A 39 -0.88 -24.40 22.33
N ASN A 40 -1.79 -23.55 22.77
CA ASN A 40 -2.20 -22.33 22.07
C ASN A 40 -1.35 -21.14 22.57
N LYS A 41 -0.68 -20.41 21.67
CA LYS A 41 0.33 -19.42 22.06
C LYS A 41 0.40 -18.21 21.15
N LEU A 42 0.90 -17.12 21.75
CA LEU A 42 1.47 -15.96 21.06
C LEU A 42 2.98 -15.94 21.35
N THR A 43 3.81 -15.93 20.32
CA THR A 43 5.28 -15.90 20.45
C THR A 43 5.82 -14.65 19.78
N THR A 44 6.62 -13.86 20.49
CA THR A 44 7.39 -12.76 19.91
C THR A 44 8.84 -13.18 19.70
N LEU A 45 9.38 -12.96 18.51
CA LEU A 45 10.74 -13.35 18.13
C LEU A 45 11.48 -12.18 17.50
N CYS A 46 12.73 -11.96 17.88
CA CYS A 46 13.66 -11.16 17.10
C CYS A 46 14.25 -12.02 15.98
N VAL A 47 14.20 -11.53 14.73
CA VAL A 47 14.64 -12.26 13.54
C VAL A 47 15.87 -11.64 12.89
N ASP A 48 16.91 -12.45 12.71
CA ASP A 48 18.07 -12.10 11.88
C ASP A 48 18.57 -13.33 11.10
N PRO A 49 18.10 -13.54 9.85
CA PRO A 49 18.44 -14.72 9.06
C PRO A 49 19.92 -14.75 8.62
N THR A 50 20.73 -13.75 8.99
CA THR A 50 22.17 -13.72 8.69
C THR A 50 23.04 -14.37 9.75
N LYS A 51 22.47 -14.68 10.94
CA LYS A 51 23.16 -15.39 12.01
C LYS A 51 23.43 -16.85 11.64
N GLU A 52 24.41 -17.47 12.29
CA GLU A 52 24.86 -18.83 11.94
C GLU A 52 23.92 -19.92 12.48
N ASN A 53 23.45 -19.73 13.72
CA ASN A 53 22.64 -20.73 14.43
C ASN A 53 21.16 -20.35 14.45
N GLU A 54 20.29 -21.35 14.38
CA GLU A 54 18.83 -21.17 14.38
C GLU A 54 18.32 -20.36 15.58
N LYS A 55 18.87 -20.58 16.79
CA LYS A 55 18.50 -19.84 18.01
C LYS A 55 18.87 -18.35 17.99
N GLU A 56 19.89 -18.00 17.21
CA GLU A 56 20.30 -16.61 17.01
C GLU A 56 19.54 -15.96 15.85
N GLN A 57 19.18 -16.77 14.84
CA GLN A 57 18.32 -16.33 13.74
C GLN A 57 16.89 -16.04 14.21
N PHE A 58 16.42 -16.79 15.20
CA PHE A 58 15.08 -16.70 15.79
C PHE A 58 15.20 -16.70 17.32
N HIS A 59 15.41 -15.52 17.88
CA HIS A 59 15.50 -15.36 19.32
C HIS A 59 14.12 -15.07 19.91
N ILE A 60 13.57 -16.02 20.66
CA ILE A 60 12.29 -15.84 21.37
C ILE A 60 12.47 -14.79 22.46
N LEU A 61 11.64 -13.75 22.43
CA LEU A 61 11.63 -12.65 23.38
C LEU A 61 10.60 -12.88 24.49
N SER A 62 9.38 -13.27 24.10
CA SER A 62 8.30 -13.61 25.03
C SER A 62 7.38 -14.66 24.42
N GLU A 63 6.74 -15.44 25.30
CA GLU A 63 5.62 -16.29 24.95
C GLU A 63 4.46 -16.00 25.90
N PHE A 64 3.25 -15.87 25.35
CA PHE A 64 2.02 -15.85 26.12
C PHE A 64 1.26 -17.14 25.83
N ALA A 65 1.09 -17.98 26.86
CA ALA A 65 0.25 -19.17 26.79
C ALA A 65 -1.22 -18.78 26.89
N LEU A 66 -2.01 -19.16 25.90
CA LEU A 66 -3.47 -19.11 25.95
C LEU A 66 -3.98 -20.35 26.70
N GLU A 67 -5.27 -20.37 27.02
CA GLU A 67 -5.87 -21.53 27.68
C GLU A 67 -5.77 -22.77 26.78
N ASP A 68 -5.39 -23.91 27.37
CA ASP A 68 -5.19 -25.17 26.64
C ASP A 68 -6.49 -25.69 25.99
N ASN A 69 -7.65 -25.36 26.58
CA ASN A 69 -8.96 -25.79 26.10
C ASN A 69 -9.65 -24.74 25.21
N ASP A 70 -9.00 -23.62 24.93
CA ASP A 70 -9.49 -22.66 23.94
C ASP A 70 -9.17 -23.14 22.53
N ASP A 71 -9.87 -22.57 21.54
CA ASP A 71 -9.47 -22.78 20.16
C ASP A 71 -8.15 -22.05 19.88
N SER A 72 -7.49 -22.42 18.78
CA SER A 72 -6.30 -21.73 18.30
C SER A 72 -6.64 -20.33 17.77
N PRO A 73 -5.74 -19.35 17.90
CA PRO A 73 -5.88 -18.07 17.23
C PRO A 73 -6.05 -18.22 15.72
N THR A 74 -7.01 -17.53 15.13
CA THR A 74 -7.35 -17.63 13.70
C THR A 74 -6.88 -16.43 12.88
N ALA A 75 -6.80 -15.26 13.49
CA ALA A 75 -6.37 -14.02 12.84
C ALA A 75 -5.76 -13.05 13.86
N ILE A 76 -4.75 -12.29 13.45
CA ILE A 76 -4.13 -11.24 14.27
C ILE A 76 -3.83 -10.01 13.44
N ASP A 77 -3.83 -8.85 14.10
CA ASP A 77 -3.16 -7.66 13.55
C ASP A 77 -2.62 -6.79 14.69
N ALA A 78 -1.65 -5.95 14.38
CA ALA A 78 -0.98 -5.11 15.36
C ALA A 78 -0.65 -3.73 14.79
N SER A 79 -0.80 -2.71 15.64
CA SER A 79 -0.51 -1.33 15.29
C SER A 79 -0.20 -0.52 16.55
N LYS A 80 0.88 0.27 16.54
CA LYS A 80 1.30 1.15 17.65
C LYS A 80 1.34 0.46 19.02
N GLY A 81 1.77 -0.80 19.06
CA GLY A 81 1.85 -1.61 20.30
C GLY A 81 0.53 -2.25 20.75
N ILE A 82 -0.60 -1.93 20.12
CA ILE A 82 -1.86 -2.64 20.29
C ILE A 82 -1.82 -3.89 19.42
N VAL A 83 -2.16 -5.04 20.00
CA VAL A 83 -2.29 -6.31 19.30
C VAL A 83 -3.70 -6.82 19.51
N LEU A 84 -4.41 -7.15 18.42
CA LEU A 84 -5.72 -7.80 18.46
C LEU A 84 -5.61 -9.22 17.94
N VAL A 85 -6.27 -10.15 18.64
CA VAL A 85 -6.24 -11.58 18.34
C VAL A 85 -7.67 -12.11 18.31
N GLY A 86 -8.07 -12.70 17.18
CA GLY A 86 -9.26 -13.52 17.07
C GLY A 86 -8.97 -14.94 17.55
N CYS A 87 -9.62 -15.39 18.61
CA CYS A 87 -9.39 -16.67 19.26
C CYS A 87 -10.63 -17.07 20.08
N ASN A 88 -11.38 -18.05 19.58
CA ASN A 88 -12.57 -18.55 20.26
C ASN A 88 -12.21 -19.14 21.64
N GLU A 89 -13.15 -19.04 22.58
CA GLU A 89 -13.11 -19.84 23.80
C GLU A 89 -13.53 -21.29 23.51
N SER A 90 -13.42 -22.18 24.50
CA SER A 90 -13.87 -23.58 24.36
C SER A 90 -15.26 -23.73 23.74
N SER A 91 -15.39 -24.61 22.76
CA SER A 91 -16.63 -24.95 22.04
C SER A 91 -17.77 -25.34 22.99
N THR A 92 -17.44 -26.00 24.10
CA THR A 92 -18.42 -26.39 25.14
C THR A 92 -19.02 -25.17 25.82
N LYS A 93 -18.20 -24.13 26.08
CA LYS A 93 -18.66 -22.87 26.67
C LYS A 93 -19.57 -22.12 25.69
N ILE A 94 -19.18 -22.08 24.41
CA ILE A 94 -19.92 -21.44 23.33
C ILE A 94 -21.29 -22.10 23.15
N ALA A 95 -21.34 -23.42 23.01
CA ALA A 95 -22.57 -24.18 22.79
C ALA A 95 -23.55 -24.10 23.97
N GLN A 96 -23.05 -23.90 25.19
CA GLN A 96 -23.86 -23.70 26.39
C GLN A 96 -24.37 -22.26 26.56
N GLY A 97 -24.05 -21.34 25.64
CA GLY A 97 -24.45 -19.93 25.71
C GLY A 97 -23.78 -19.16 26.86
N LYS A 98 -22.60 -19.61 27.33
CA LYS A 98 -21.85 -18.95 28.40
C LYS A 98 -20.97 -17.79 27.91
N GLY A 99 -21.12 -17.41 26.63
CA GLY A 99 -20.36 -16.36 25.95
C GLY A 99 -19.06 -16.86 25.31
N ASN A 100 -18.54 -16.05 24.40
CA ASN A 100 -17.32 -16.29 23.63
C ASN A 100 -16.52 -14.98 23.49
N LYS A 101 -15.60 -14.69 24.40
CA LYS A 101 -14.74 -13.50 24.34
C LYS A 101 -13.64 -13.66 23.28
N HIS A 102 -14.09 -13.76 22.02
CA HIS A 102 -13.30 -14.18 20.88
C HIS A 102 -12.31 -13.13 20.40
N LEU A 103 -12.55 -11.84 20.68
CA LEU A 103 -11.62 -10.78 20.34
C LEU A 103 -10.84 -10.36 21.59
N ARG A 104 -9.54 -10.67 21.58
CA ARG A 104 -8.63 -10.44 22.70
C ARG A 104 -7.65 -9.32 22.36
N LYS A 105 -7.46 -8.40 23.29
CA LYS A 105 -6.51 -7.30 23.19
C LYS A 105 -5.28 -7.58 24.05
N PHE A 106 -4.12 -7.44 23.42
CA PHE A 106 -2.82 -7.47 24.05
C PHE A 106 -2.09 -6.14 23.81
N LYS A 107 -1.08 -5.88 24.63
CA LYS A 107 -0.14 -4.78 24.48
C LYS A 107 1.26 -5.35 24.41
N TYR A 108 2.02 -4.94 23.40
CA TYR A 108 3.45 -5.23 23.34
C TYR A 108 4.23 -4.03 23.85
N ASP A 109 5.04 -4.25 24.88
CA ASP A 109 5.95 -3.25 25.42
C ASP A 109 7.34 -3.43 24.80
N LYS A 110 7.75 -2.45 23.99
CA LYS A 110 9.03 -2.45 23.29
C LYS A 110 10.24 -2.33 24.24
N VAL A 111 10.05 -1.81 25.45
CA VAL A 111 11.16 -1.64 26.40
C VAL A 111 11.50 -2.96 27.10
N THR A 112 10.48 -3.74 27.43
CA THR A 112 10.61 -5.01 28.16
C THR A 112 10.55 -6.24 27.24
N ASP A 113 10.19 -6.01 25.97
CA ASP A 113 9.88 -7.05 24.97
C ASP A 113 8.77 -8.03 25.40
N GLN A 114 7.92 -7.61 26.33
CA GLN A 114 6.84 -8.43 26.88
C GLN A 114 5.50 -8.18 26.18
N LEU A 115 4.70 -9.24 26.10
CA LEU A 115 3.33 -9.21 25.65
C LEU A 115 2.38 -9.35 26.85
N GLU A 116 1.54 -8.35 27.07
CA GLU A 116 0.60 -8.30 28.20
C GLU A 116 -0.84 -8.43 27.70
N PHE A 117 -1.62 -9.33 28.31
CA PHE A 117 -3.07 -9.36 28.09
C PHE A 117 -3.73 -8.16 28.76
N VAL A 118 -4.61 -7.46 28.03
CA VAL A 118 -5.30 -6.27 28.53
C VAL A 118 -6.76 -6.58 28.85
N THR A 119 -7.52 -7.05 27.87
CA THR A 119 -8.95 -7.35 27.99
C THR A 119 -9.45 -8.15 26.78
N SER A 120 -10.68 -8.66 26.84
CA SER A 120 -11.34 -9.34 25.72
C SER A 120 -12.85 -9.10 25.73
N VAL A 121 -13.46 -9.14 24.54
CA VAL A 121 -14.89 -8.87 24.32
C VAL A 121 -15.51 -9.95 23.44
N ASP A 122 -16.77 -10.29 23.74
CA ASP A 122 -17.64 -11.09 22.88
C ASP A 122 -18.48 -10.15 22.02
N PHE A 123 -18.07 -9.96 20.76
CA PHE A 123 -18.78 -9.10 19.83
C PHE A 123 -19.93 -9.81 19.11
N ASP A 124 -19.82 -11.12 18.89
CA ASP A 124 -20.73 -11.84 18.00
C ASP A 124 -21.90 -12.47 18.75
N ALA A 125 -21.75 -12.66 20.07
CA ALA A 125 -22.68 -13.41 20.91
C ALA A 125 -23.07 -14.75 20.26
N SER A 126 -22.13 -15.37 19.55
CA SER A 126 -22.36 -16.62 18.82
C SER A 126 -22.49 -17.77 19.80
N THR A 127 -23.45 -18.65 19.53
CA THR A 127 -23.59 -19.95 20.21
C THR A 127 -23.16 -21.12 19.34
N ASN A 128 -22.68 -20.84 18.12
CA ASN A 128 -22.14 -21.83 17.20
C ASN A 128 -20.61 -21.78 17.24
N ALA A 129 -19.99 -22.87 17.70
CA ALA A 129 -18.54 -22.98 17.82
C ALA A 129 -17.82 -23.11 16.45
N ASP A 130 -18.54 -23.46 15.38
CA ASP A 130 -17.98 -23.50 14.01
C ASP A 130 -17.73 -22.09 13.46
N ASP A 131 -18.37 -21.07 14.03
CA ASP A 131 -18.16 -19.67 13.67
C ASP A 131 -16.92 -19.15 14.40
N TYR A 132 -15.96 -18.60 13.65
CA TYR A 132 -14.70 -18.06 14.18
C TYR A 132 -14.40 -16.70 13.55
N THR A 133 -13.55 -15.92 14.22
CA THR A 133 -13.11 -14.61 13.71
C THR A 133 -12.10 -14.80 12.58
N LYS A 134 -12.57 -14.64 11.34
CA LYS A 134 -11.78 -14.93 10.13
C LYS A 134 -10.81 -13.80 9.79
N LEU A 135 -11.20 -12.55 10.03
CA LEU A 135 -10.40 -11.38 9.69
C LEU A 135 -10.32 -10.45 10.90
N VAL A 136 -9.12 -9.95 11.17
CA VAL A 136 -8.82 -8.90 12.16
C VAL A 136 -7.85 -7.94 11.49
N TYR A 137 -8.19 -6.66 11.44
CA TYR A 137 -7.29 -5.62 10.94
C TYR A 137 -7.38 -4.37 11.81
N ILE A 138 -6.26 -3.68 11.99
CA ILE A 138 -6.15 -2.41 12.70
C ILE A 138 -5.60 -1.37 11.73
N SER A 139 -6.18 -0.16 11.75
CA SER A 139 -5.62 0.99 11.04
C SER A 139 -4.17 1.31 11.47
N ARG A 140 -3.40 1.94 10.57
CA ARG A 140 -1.97 2.26 10.80
C ARG A 140 -1.72 3.11 12.05
N GLU A 141 -2.66 3.97 12.41
CA GLU A 141 -2.55 4.80 13.63
C GLU A 141 -3.17 4.15 14.87
N GLY A 142 -3.79 2.98 14.75
CA GLY A 142 -4.35 2.25 15.89
C GLY A 142 -5.63 2.85 16.46
N THR A 143 -6.36 3.66 15.69
CA THR A 143 -7.56 4.40 16.14
C THR A 143 -8.89 3.73 15.77
N VAL A 144 -8.84 2.78 14.85
CA VAL A 144 -9.99 1.97 14.41
C VAL A 144 -9.50 0.59 13.99
N ALA A 145 -10.33 -0.42 14.23
CA ALA A 145 -10.12 -1.79 13.79
C ALA A 145 -11.40 -2.35 13.17
N ALA A 146 -11.27 -3.42 12.40
CA ALA A 146 -12.40 -4.16 11.84
C ALA A 146 -12.19 -5.66 12.02
N ILE A 147 -13.27 -6.34 12.35
CA ILE A 147 -13.31 -7.79 12.47
C ILE A 147 -14.44 -8.35 11.61
N ALA A 148 -14.27 -9.58 11.10
CA ALA A 148 -15.32 -10.27 10.38
C ALA A 148 -15.34 -11.77 10.73
N SER A 149 -16.53 -12.28 11.03
CA SER A 149 -16.78 -13.70 11.32
C SER A 149 -16.66 -14.57 10.05
N SER A 150 -16.45 -15.88 10.23
CA SER A 150 -16.50 -16.90 9.18
C SER A 150 -17.94 -17.20 8.71
N LYS A 151 -18.95 -16.86 9.52
CA LYS A 151 -20.38 -17.04 9.20
C LYS A 151 -20.77 -16.38 7.88
N VAL A 152 -21.70 -16.99 7.14
CA VAL A 152 -22.24 -16.47 5.88
C VAL A 152 -23.77 -16.39 5.95
N PRO A 153 -24.40 -15.22 5.72
CA PRO A 153 -23.80 -13.93 5.37
C PRO A 153 -22.92 -13.38 6.50
N ALA A 154 -21.80 -12.76 6.12
CA ALA A 154 -20.83 -12.27 7.08
C ALA A 154 -21.27 -10.92 7.66
N ILE A 155 -20.98 -10.75 8.94
CA ILE A 155 -21.09 -9.47 9.64
C ILE A 155 -19.67 -8.94 9.80
N MET A 156 -19.46 -7.70 9.34
CA MET A 156 -18.21 -6.97 9.58
C MET A 156 -18.48 -5.92 10.64
N ARG A 157 -17.70 -5.93 11.72
CA ARG A 157 -17.82 -4.96 12.81
C ARG A 157 -16.65 -4.00 12.75
N ILE A 158 -16.96 -2.70 12.75
CA ILE A 158 -15.97 -1.63 12.91
C ILE A 158 -15.94 -1.30 14.40
N ILE A 159 -14.76 -1.38 15.00
CA ILE A 159 -14.59 -1.27 16.46
C ILE A 159 -13.52 -0.23 16.82
N ASP A 160 -13.57 0.27 18.05
CA ASP A 160 -12.48 1.01 18.65
C ASP A 160 -11.49 0.05 19.33
N PRO A 161 -10.23 -0.02 18.89
CA PRO A 161 -9.25 -0.93 19.49
C PRO A 161 -8.75 -0.43 20.86
N SER A 162 -9.05 0.81 21.27
CA SER A 162 -8.60 1.35 22.55
C SER A 162 -9.37 0.76 23.74
N ASP A 163 -10.69 0.61 23.61
CA ASP A 163 -11.58 0.11 24.65
C ASP A 163 -12.41 -1.13 24.23
N LEU A 164 -12.24 -1.60 22.99
CA LEU A 164 -13.01 -2.70 22.39
C LEU A 164 -14.52 -2.42 22.32
N THR A 165 -14.92 -1.18 22.03
CA THR A 165 -16.31 -0.84 21.76
C THR A 165 -16.66 -0.97 20.27
N GLU A 166 -17.89 -1.36 19.97
CA GLU A 166 -18.39 -1.38 18.60
C GLU A 166 -18.80 0.03 18.15
N LYS A 167 -18.33 0.45 16.97
CA LYS A 167 -18.78 1.68 16.31
C LYS A 167 -19.94 1.41 15.36
N PHE A 168 -19.79 0.40 14.50
CA PHE A 168 -20.79 0.05 13.49
C PHE A 168 -20.80 -1.45 13.22
N GLU A 169 -22.01 -2.00 13.11
CA GLU A 169 -22.24 -3.32 12.51
C GLU A 169 -22.59 -3.15 11.03
N ILE A 170 -21.87 -3.86 10.16
CA ILE A 170 -22.11 -3.86 8.71
C ILE A 170 -22.54 -5.27 8.29
N GLU A 171 -23.82 -5.41 8.00
CA GLU A 171 -24.37 -6.62 7.38
C GLU A 171 -23.94 -6.70 5.91
N THR A 172 -23.15 -7.72 5.57
CA THR A 172 -22.71 -7.93 4.20
C THR A 172 -23.64 -8.90 3.47
N ARG A 173 -23.72 -8.80 2.15
CA ARG A 173 -24.62 -9.65 1.34
C ARG A 173 -24.12 -11.09 1.13
N GLY A 174 -22.97 -11.45 1.68
CA GLY A 174 -22.35 -12.74 1.41
C GLY A 174 -21.07 -12.95 2.21
N GLU A 175 -20.15 -13.72 1.67
CA GLU A 175 -18.86 -13.95 2.32
C GLU A 175 -17.91 -12.78 2.09
N VAL A 176 -17.37 -12.21 3.15
CA VAL A 176 -16.22 -11.27 3.09
C VAL A 176 -14.95 -12.09 2.87
N LYS A 177 -14.27 -11.89 1.73
CA LYS A 177 -13.03 -12.61 1.40
C LYS A 177 -11.81 -12.01 2.05
N ASP A 178 -11.75 -10.69 2.12
CA ASP A 178 -10.68 -9.92 2.73
C ASP A 178 -11.12 -8.47 2.90
N LEU A 179 -10.42 -7.72 3.74
CA LEU A 179 -10.68 -6.30 4.00
C LEU A 179 -9.38 -5.56 4.35
N HIS A 180 -9.35 -4.24 4.16
CA HIS A 180 -8.21 -3.42 4.56
C HIS A 180 -8.61 -1.98 4.81
N PHE A 181 -7.84 -1.28 5.64
CA PHE A 181 -8.01 0.15 5.91
C PHE A 181 -7.20 1.02 4.96
N SER A 182 -7.69 2.22 4.70
CA SER A 182 -6.86 3.33 4.22
C SER A 182 -5.78 3.67 5.26
N THR A 183 -4.70 4.29 4.80
CA THR A 183 -3.57 4.72 5.63
C THR A 183 -3.99 5.66 6.77
N ASP A 184 -4.98 6.52 6.53
CA ASP A 184 -5.55 7.46 7.50
C ASP A 184 -6.65 6.84 8.38
N GLY A 185 -7.04 5.58 8.14
CA GLY A 185 -8.07 4.87 8.90
C GLY A 185 -9.50 5.37 8.68
N LYS A 186 -9.77 6.33 7.78
CA LYS A 186 -11.13 6.87 7.55
C LYS A 186 -11.99 6.02 6.64
N VAL A 187 -11.36 5.11 5.90
CA VAL A 187 -12.01 4.25 4.91
C VAL A 187 -11.62 2.80 5.18
N VAL A 188 -12.60 1.91 5.11
CA VAL A 188 -12.40 0.47 5.05
C VAL A 188 -12.95 -0.03 3.72
N ALA A 189 -12.16 -0.84 3.02
CA ALA A 189 -12.59 -1.51 1.80
C ALA A 189 -12.59 -3.02 2.05
N TYR A 190 -13.67 -3.69 1.66
CA TYR A 190 -13.76 -5.14 1.71
C TYR A 190 -14.19 -5.70 0.37
N ILE A 191 -13.86 -6.96 0.13
CA ILE A 191 -14.20 -7.67 -1.08
C ILE A 191 -15.03 -8.92 -0.78
N THR A 192 -16.00 -9.20 -1.64
CA THR A 192 -16.62 -10.53 -1.74
C THR A 192 -15.94 -11.31 -2.87
N GLY A 193 -16.44 -12.50 -3.22
CA GLY A 193 -15.94 -13.22 -4.38
C GLY A 193 -16.07 -12.48 -5.72
N SER A 194 -16.92 -11.44 -5.81
CA SER A 194 -17.19 -10.72 -7.06
C SER A 194 -17.50 -9.22 -6.92
N SER A 195 -17.36 -8.62 -5.73
CA SER A 195 -17.58 -7.18 -5.52
C SER A 195 -16.53 -6.56 -4.63
N LEU A 196 -16.34 -5.25 -4.81
CA LEU A 196 -15.60 -4.35 -3.94
C LEU A 196 -16.62 -3.39 -3.31
N GLU A 197 -16.53 -3.24 -2.00
CA GLU A 197 -17.39 -2.38 -1.19
C GLU A 197 -16.48 -1.48 -0.35
N VAL A 198 -16.76 -0.18 -0.33
CA VAL A 198 -15.94 0.82 0.35
C VAL A 198 -16.83 1.60 1.31
N ILE A 199 -16.44 1.66 2.57
CA ILE A 199 -17.24 2.21 3.68
C ILE A 199 -16.43 3.24 4.45
N SER A 200 -17.09 4.31 4.90
CA SER A 200 -16.50 5.25 5.86
C SER A 200 -16.49 4.64 7.26
N THR A 201 -15.33 4.65 7.91
CA THR A 201 -15.19 4.22 9.31
C THR A 201 -15.71 5.25 10.31
N VAL A 202 -16.00 6.47 9.84
CA VAL A 202 -16.52 7.57 10.65
C VAL A 202 -18.04 7.57 10.68
N THR A 203 -18.68 7.31 9.54
CA THR A 203 -20.15 7.39 9.41
C THR A 203 -20.84 6.05 9.16
N GLY A 204 -20.09 4.96 8.94
CA GLY A 204 -20.63 3.66 8.52
C GLY A 204 -21.25 3.67 7.12
N SER A 205 -21.17 4.78 6.37
CA SER A 205 -21.84 4.94 5.09
C SER A 205 -21.02 4.36 3.93
N CYS A 206 -21.72 3.86 2.91
CA CYS A 206 -21.09 3.41 1.66
C CYS A 206 -20.53 4.60 0.87
N ILE A 207 -19.23 4.54 0.54
CA ILE A 207 -18.51 5.55 -0.25
C ILE A 207 -18.55 5.19 -1.73
N ALA A 208 -18.25 3.93 -2.05
CA ALA A 208 -18.17 3.44 -3.42
C ALA A 208 -18.39 1.92 -3.47
N ARG A 209 -18.85 1.45 -4.63
CA ARG A 209 -19.07 0.03 -4.91
C ARG A 209 -18.63 -0.29 -6.34
N LYS A 210 -18.05 -1.47 -6.53
CA LYS A 210 -17.78 -2.05 -7.85
C LYS A 210 -18.25 -3.50 -7.88
N THR A 211 -19.08 -3.87 -8.86
CA THR A 211 -19.62 -5.25 -9.02
C THR A 211 -19.40 -5.82 -10.41
N ASP A 212 -18.99 -4.99 -11.36
CA ASP A 212 -18.71 -5.29 -12.76
C ASP A 212 -17.27 -5.81 -12.95
N PHE A 213 -16.82 -6.71 -12.09
CA PHE A 213 -15.58 -7.45 -12.32
C PHE A 213 -15.78 -8.52 -13.41
N ASP A 214 -14.68 -8.94 -14.04
CA ASP A 214 -14.72 -10.08 -14.96
C ASP A 214 -15.32 -11.30 -14.24
N LYS A 215 -16.36 -11.91 -14.84
CA LYS A 215 -17.07 -13.06 -14.26
C LYS A 215 -16.14 -14.26 -14.02
N ASN A 216 -15.04 -14.35 -14.77
CA ASN A 216 -14.02 -15.38 -14.59
C ASN A 216 -13.07 -15.11 -13.42
N TRP A 217 -13.15 -13.96 -12.75
CA TRP A 217 -12.33 -13.65 -11.59
C TRP A 217 -13.06 -14.05 -10.31
N SER A 218 -12.31 -14.62 -9.37
CA SER A 218 -12.69 -14.77 -7.97
C SER A 218 -11.78 -13.88 -7.16
N LEU A 219 -12.31 -12.78 -6.61
CA LEU A 219 -11.50 -11.89 -5.78
C LEU A 219 -11.07 -12.64 -4.52
N SER A 220 -9.85 -12.36 -4.05
CA SER A 220 -9.21 -13.17 -3.01
C SER A 220 -8.56 -12.36 -1.92
N LYS A 221 -7.86 -11.26 -2.25
CA LYS A 221 -7.17 -10.40 -1.27
C LYS A 221 -7.23 -8.93 -1.68
N ILE A 222 -7.17 -8.03 -0.70
CA ILE A 222 -7.19 -6.58 -0.90
C ILE A 222 -6.23 -5.88 0.08
N ASN A 223 -5.45 -4.92 -0.41
CA ASN A 223 -4.71 -3.99 0.45
C ASN A 223 -4.75 -2.58 -0.17
N PHE A 224 -4.71 -1.56 0.68
CA PHE A 224 -4.44 -0.21 0.22
C PHE A 224 -2.96 -0.07 -0.14
N ILE A 225 -2.67 0.54 -1.29
CA ILE A 225 -1.31 0.85 -1.76
C ILE A 225 -1.02 2.37 -1.76
N ALA A 226 -2.07 3.18 -1.66
CA ALA A 226 -2.05 4.63 -1.47
C ALA A 226 -3.41 5.03 -0.87
N ASP A 227 -3.56 6.27 -0.40
CA ASP A 227 -4.75 6.75 0.33
C ASP A 227 -6.08 6.39 -0.35
N ASP A 228 -6.17 6.64 -1.66
CA ASP A 228 -7.38 6.38 -2.46
C ASP A 228 -7.20 5.23 -3.47
N THR A 229 -6.20 4.35 -3.29
CA THR A 229 -5.93 3.27 -4.25
C THR A 229 -5.74 1.93 -3.56
N VAL A 230 -6.57 0.97 -3.98
CA VAL A 230 -6.48 -0.43 -3.53
C VAL A 230 -5.85 -1.31 -4.60
N LEU A 231 -5.10 -2.31 -4.13
CA LEU A 231 -4.64 -3.45 -4.90
C LEU A 231 -5.55 -4.63 -4.57
N ILE A 232 -6.19 -5.21 -5.58
CA ILE A 232 -6.98 -6.42 -5.43
C ILE A 232 -6.30 -7.56 -6.19
N ALA A 233 -6.14 -8.69 -5.52
CA ALA A 233 -5.72 -9.95 -6.12
C ALA A 233 -6.94 -10.85 -6.38
N ALA A 234 -7.01 -11.40 -7.59
CA ALA A 234 -8.06 -12.32 -7.99
C ALA A 234 -7.47 -13.57 -8.65
N SER A 235 -8.08 -14.73 -8.39
CA SER A 235 -7.76 -15.97 -9.08
C SER A 235 -8.70 -16.20 -10.27
N LEU A 236 -8.21 -16.89 -11.30
CA LEU A 236 -9.06 -17.29 -12.42
C LEU A 236 -9.91 -18.52 -12.03
N LYS A 237 -11.24 -18.41 -12.16
CA LYS A 237 -12.18 -19.52 -11.96
C LYS A 237 -11.93 -20.61 -13.00
N LYS A 238 -11.93 -20.24 -14.29
CA LYS A 238 -11.54 -21.09 -15.42
C LYS A 238 -10.08 -20.82 -15.79
N GLY A 239 -9.28 -21.88 -15.80
CA GLY A 239 -7.83 -21.81 -16.04
C GLY A 239 -7.01 -21.65 -14.75
N LYS A 240 -5.72 -21.35 -14.89
CA LYS A 240 -4.78 -21.16 -13.78
C LYS A 240 -4.12 -19.79 -13.91
N GLY A 241 -4.20 -18.99 -12.86
CA GLY A 241 -3.51 -17.71 -12.82
C GLY A 241 -4.05 -16.76 -11.76
N ILE A 242 -3.22 -15.77 -11.44
CA ILE A 242 -3.51 -14.69 -10.51
C ILE A 242 -3.45 -13.37 -11.26
N VAL A 243 -4.48 -12.56 -11.12
CA VAL A 243 -4.59 -11.20 -11.65
C VAL A 243 -4.44 -10.24 -10.49
N LEU A 244 -3.62 -9.21 -10.67
CA LEU A 244 -3.58 -8.05 -9.79
C LEU A 244 -4.19 -6.86 -10.51
N THR A 245 -5.06 -6.12 -9.81
CA THR A 245 -5.68 -4.89 -10.32
C THR A 245 -5.53 -3.77 -9.32
N LYS A 246 -5.15 -2.58 -9.79
CA LYS A 246 -5.11 -1.34 -9.04
C LYS A 246 -6.38 -0.56 -9.34
N ILE A 247 -7.12 -0.20 -8.30
CA ILE A 247 -8.37 0.53 -8.43
C ILE A 247 -8.28 1.79 -7.59
N SER A 248 -8.48 2.95 -8.23
CA SER A 248 -8.68 4.21 -7.53
C SER A 248 -10.13 4.33 -7.09
N ILE A 249 -10.31 4.80 -5.87
CA ILE A 249 -11.59 5.04 -5.22
C ILE A 249 -11.81 6.56 -5.21
N LYS A 250 -13.01 6.98 -5.62
CA LYS A 250 -13.50 8.35 -5.44
C LYS A 250 -14.92 8.28 -4.91
N SER A 251 -15.43 9.36 -4.33
CA SER A 251 -16.80 9.41 -3.84
C SER A 251 -17.79 8.99 -4.94
N GLY A 252 -18.51 7.89 -4.72
CA GLY A 252 -19.49 7.31 -5.64
C GLY A 252 -18.94 6.60 -6.88
N ASN A 253 -17.60 6.54 -7.09
CA ASN A 253 -17.04 5.96 -8.32
C ASN A 253 -15.73 5.20 -8.07
N THR A 254 -15.46 4.21 -8.91
CA THR A 254 -14.19 3.46 -8.92
C THR A 254 -13.63 3.40 -10.32
N SER A 255 -12.31 3.57 -10.46
CA SER A 255 -11.64 3.50 -11.76
C SER A 255 -10.49 2.50 -11.71
N VAL A 256 -10.48 1.54 -12.63
CA VAL A 256 -9.38 0.60 -12.80
C VAL A 256 -8.20 1.33 -13.44
N LEU A 257 -7.12 1.50 -12.68
CA LEU A 257 -5.91 2.20 -13.15
C LEU A 257 -5.02 1.29 -14.00
N LYS A 258 -4.83 0.05 -13.54
CA LYS A 258 -3.96 -0.94 -14.19
C LYS A 258 -4.31 -2.32 -13.69
N PHE A 259 -4.39 -3.30 -14.58
CA PHE A 259 -4.48 -4.70 -14.20
C PHE A 259 -3.51 -5.54 -15.01
N LYS A 260 -3.09 -6.68 -14.45
CA LYS A 260 -2.21 -7.63 -15.14
C LYS A 260 -2.34 -9.01 -14.52
N GLN A 261 -2.41 -10.04 -15.37
CA GLN A 261 -2.19 -11.41 -14.94
C GLN A 261 -0.70 -11.59 -14.62
N VAL A 262 -0.36 -11.67 -13.34
CA VAL A 262 1.03 -11.69 -12.89
C VAL A 262 1.66 -13.08 -12.97
N THR A 263 0.84 -14.14 -12.99
CA THR A 263 1.28 -15.53 -13.14
C THR A 263 0.17 -16.43 -13.68
N ASN A 264 0.56 -17.52 -14.32
CA ASN A 264 -0.29 -18.67 -14.66
C ASN A 264 0.09 -19.92 -13.84
N LYS A 265 1.02 -19.80 -12.89
CA LYS A 265 1.57 -20.93 -12.13
C LYS A 265 0.77 -21.29 -10.90
N PHE A 266 0.01 -20.36 -10.33
CA PHE A 266 -0.76 -20.57 -9.09
C PHE A 266 -2.25 -20.61 -9.40
N LYS A 267 -2.99 -21.47 -8.70
CA LYS A 267 -4.45 -21.55 -8.84
C LYS A 267 -5.17 -20.55 -7.92
N GLY A 268 -4.59 -20.27 -6.75
CA GLY A 268 -5.11 -19.33 -5.77
C GLY A 268 -3.98 -18.85 -4.85
N ILE A 269 -4.32 -17.92 -3.97
CA ILE A 269 -3.43 -17.40 -2.92
C ILE A 269 -4.13 -17.51 -1.56
N THR A 270 -3.35 -17.81 -0.52
CA THR A 270 -3.84 -17.97 0.85
C THR A 270 -3.72 -16.67 1.64
N SER A 271 -2.60 -15.94 1.49
CA SER A 271 -2.34 -14.64 2.11
C SER A 271 -1.65 -13.66 1.13
N MET A 272 -1.81 -12.37 1.37
CA MET A 272 -1.17 -11.28 0.63
C MET A 272 -0.87 -10.14 1.60
N ASP A 273 0.31 -9.54 1.45
CA ASP A 273 0.66 -8.32 2.17
C ASP A 273 1.35 -7.32 1.24
N VAL A 274 1.29 -6.04 1.60
CA VAL A 274 1.85 -4.90 0.87
C VAL A 274 2.73 -4.10 1.80
N ASP A 275 3.90 -3.71 1.32
CA ASP A 275 4.85 -2.95 2.14
C ASP A 275 4.34 -1.54 2.44
N MET A 276 4.85 -0.93 3.53
CA MET A 276 4.39 0.39 3.98
C MET A 276 4.56 1.52 2.95
N LYS A 277 5.42 1.32 1.95
CA LYS A 277 5.70 2.25 0.85
C LYS A 277 4.77 2.06 -0.35
N GLY A 278 3.99 0.96 -0.43
CA GLY A 278 3.09 0.67 -1.55
C GLY A 278 3.82 0.27 -2.84
N GLU A 279 5.05 -0.26 -2.73
CA GLU A 279 5.94 -0.57 -3.86
C GLU A 279 6.11 -2.08 -4.09
N LEU A 280 5.97 -2.89 -3.03
CA LEU A 280 6.12 -4.33 -3.03
C LEU A 280 4.85 -5.00 -2.49
N ALA A 281 4.41 -6.05 -3.16
CA ALA A 281 3.46 -7.00 -2.59
C ALA A 281 4.11 -8.38 -2.50
N VAL A 282 3.69 -9.15 -1.51
CA VAL A 282 4.05 -10.56 -1.34
C VAL A 282 2.79 -11.40 -1.42
N LEU A 283 2.86 -12.51 -2.15
CA LEU A 283 1.77 -13.47 -2.29
C LEU A 283 2.20 -14.82 -1.73
N ALA A 284 1.37 -15.41 -0.88
CA ALA A 284 1.46 -16.82 -0.50
C ALA A 284 0.48 -17.63 -1.36
N SER A 285 0.97 -18.62 -2.10
CA SER A 285 0.14 -19.42 -3.01
C SER A 285 -0.32 -20.73 -2.38
N ASN A 286 -1.39 -21.30 -2.93
CA ASN A 286 -1.92 -22.61 -2.50
C ASN A 286 -0.94 -23.79 -2.73
N ASP A 287 0.14 -23.60 -3.49
CA ASP A 287 1.22 -24.59 -3.67
C ASP A 287 2.42 -24.32 -2.75
N ASN A 288 2.18 -23.66 -1.62
CA ASN A 288 3.13 -23.37 -0.55
C ASN A 288 4.36 -22.58 -1.03
N SER A 289 4.16 -21.72 -2.03
CA SER A 289 5.21 -20.84 -2.56
C SER A 289 4.98 -19.40 -2.14
N ILE A 290 6.07 -18.63 -2.07
CA ILE A 290 6.04 -17.20 -1.81
C ILE A 290 6.48 -16.47 -3.07
N ALA A 291 5.71 -15.48 -3.52
CA ALA A 291 6.04 -14.68 -4.69
C ALA A 291 6.20 -13.20 -4.33
N LEU A 292 7.31 -12.60 -4.76
CA LEU A 292 7.57 -11.16 -4.63
C LEU A 292 7.07 -10.45 -5.89
N VAL A 293 6.24 -9.44 -5.72
CA VAL A 293 5.63 -8.66 -6.80
C VAL A 293 5.99 -7.19 -6.69
N LYS A 294 6.62 -6.66 -7.74
CA LYS A 294 6.88 -5.22 -7.85
C LYS A 294 5.64 -4.50 -8.35
N LEU A 295 5.12 -3.58 -7.55
CA LEU A 295 3.84 -2.93 -7.80
C LEU A 295 3.90 -1.85 -8.89
N LYS A 296 5.07 -1.28 -9.18
CA LYS A 296 5.26 -0.34 -10.30
C LYS A 296 4.83 -0.95 -11.64
N ASP A 297 5.31 -2.17 -11.91
CA ASP A 297 5.09 -2.86 -13.18
C ASP A 297 4.07 -4.01 -13.10
N LEU A 298 3.53 -4.28 -11.91
CA LEU A 298 2.75 -5.50 -11.60
C LEU A 298 3.46 -6.74 -12.17
N SER A 299 4.70 -6.97 -11.72
CA SER A 299 5.51 -8.08 -12.20
C SER A 299 6.09 -8.89 -11.05
N ILE A 300 6.01 -10.22 -11.18
CA ILE A 300 6.67 -11.12 -10.26
C ILE A 300 8.16 -11.08 -10.53
N SER A 301 8.93 -10.66 -9.53
CA SER A 301 10.38 -10.59 -9.63
C SER A 301 11.06 -11.86 -9.11
N LYS A 302 10.44 -12.57 -8.17
CA LYS A 302 10.98 -13.82 -7.60
C LYS A 302 9.84 -14.71 -7.09
N ILE A 303 10.03 -16.03 -7.22
CA ILE A 303 9.20 -17.06 -6.59
C ILE A 303 10.14 -17.96 -5.77
N PHE A 304 9.78 -18.20 -4.52
CA PHE A 304 10.36 -19.17 -3.61
C PHE A 304 9.40 -20.36 -3.57
N LYS A 305 9.75 -21.44 -4.28
CA LYS A 305 8.89 -22.62 -4.39
C LYS A 305 9.04 -23.48 -3.13
N HIS A 306 7.94 -24.03 -2.64
CA HIS A 306 7.93 -24.90 -1.45
C HIS A 306 8.67 -24.24 -0.27
N ALA A 307 8.36 -22.98 0.00
CA ALA A 307 8.92 -22.28 1.17
C ALA A 307 8.48 -22.97 2.48
N HIS A 308 7.30 -23.60 2.44
CA HIS A 308 6.78 -24.47 3.50
C HIS A 308 6.38 -25.83 2.90
N SER A 309 6.39 -26.87 3.74
CA SER A 309 5.93 -28.21 3.38
C SER A 309 4.40 -28.34 3.35
N PHE A 310 3.69 -27.47 4.06
CA PHE A 310 2.24 -27.41 4.16
C PHE A 310 1.69 -26.00 3.90
N ALA A 311 0.37 -25.86 3.95
CA ALA A 311 -0.35 -24.63 3.66
C ALA A 311 0.22 -23.44 4.42
N ILE A 312 0.55 -22.38 3.67
CA ILE A 312 0.96 -21.08 4.23
C ILE A 312 -0.32 -20.38 4.68
N THR A 313 -0.37 -20.00 5.95
CA THR A 313 -1.54 -19.37 6.58
C THR A 313 -1.46 -17.85 6.45
N GLU A 314 -0.30 -17.26 6.74
CA GLU A 314 -0.10 -15.81 6.71
C GLU A 314 1.27 -15.44 6.08
N VAL A 315 1.33 -14.26 5.47
CA VAL A 315 2.59 -13.61 5.07
C VAL A 315 2.59 -12.16 5.53
N ALA A 316 3.72 -11.68 6.04
CA ALA A 316 3.88 -10.32 6.56
C ALA A 316 5.21 -9.71 6.12
N ILE A 317 5.19 -8.42 5.81
CA ILE A 317 6.38 -7.63 5.46
C ILE A 317 6.75 -6.74 6.66
N SER A 318 8.05 -6.64 6.97
CA SER A 318 8.50 -5.72 8.02
C SER A 318 8.26 -4.25 7.61
N PRO A 319 8.04 -3.33 8.57
CA PRO A 319 7.75 -1.92 8.31
C PRO A 319 8.75 -1.21 7.37
N ASP A 320 10.02 -1.58 7.42
CA ASP A 320 11.11 -1.01 6.61
C ASP A 320 11.29 -1.70 5.24
N SER A 321 10.50 -2.73 4.96
CA SER A 321 10.59 -3.61 3.78
C SER A 321 11.89 -4.45 3.74
N THR A 322 12.53 -4.72 4.88
CA THR A 322 13.75 -5.55 4.97
C THR A 322 13.45 -7.04 5.03
N TYR A 323 12.43 -7.46 5.77
CA TYR A 323 12.08 -8.86 5.96
C TYR A 323 10.70 -9.17 5.40
N VAL A 324 10.56 -10.40 4.91
CA VAL A 324 9.28 -11.03 4.62
C VAL A 324 9.21 -12.28 5.46
N ALA A 325 8.21 -12.39 6.31
CA ALA A 325 7.92 -13.57 7.11
C ALA A 325 6.69 -14.28 6.54
N SER A 326 6.72 -15.60 6.52
CA SER A 326 5.54 -16.42 6.28
C SER A 326 5.47 -17.53 7.30
N VAL A 327 4.24 -17.91 7.65
CA VAL A 327 3.98 -18.96 8.64
C VAL A 327 3.03 -20.02 8.07
N SER A 328 3.03 -21.20 8.69
CA SER A 328 2.27 -22.35 8.22
C SER A 328 1.69 -23.15 9.36
N ALA A 329 0.58 -23.84 9.06
CA ALA A 329 -0.02 -24.84 9.94
C ALA A 329 0.92 -26.05 10.23
N ALA A 330 2.06 -26.17 9.54
CA ALA A 330 3.13 -27.13 9.89
C ALA A 330 4.18 -26.56 10.84
N ASN A 331 3.81 -25.58 11.67
CA ASN A 331 4.61 -25.00 12.74
C ASN A 331 5.84 -24.21 12.24
N THR A 332 5.95 -23.97 10.95
CA THR A 332 7.15 -23.38 10.35
C THR A 332 7.00 -21.88 10.15
N ILE A 333 8.04 -21.13 10.52
CA ILE A 333 8.26 -19.74 10.14
C ILE A 333 9.35 -19.74 9.07
N HIS A 334 9.18 -18.97 8.00
CA HIS A 334 10.19 -18.76 6.97
C HIS A 334 10.44 -17.27 6.77
N ILE A 335 11.69 -16.83 6.91
CA ILE A 335 12.11 -15.43 6.77
C ILE A 335 12.90 -15.28 5.47
N ILE A 336 12.62 -14.21 4.72
CA ILE A 336 13.38 -13.79 3.55
C ILE A 336 13.91 -12.38 3.81
N LYS A 337 15.23 -12.20 3.77
CA LYS A 337 15.85 -10.87 3.77
C LYS A 337 15.87 -10.29 2.36
N LEU A 338 15.24 -9.15 2.19
CA LEU A 338 15.20 -8.39 0.94
C LEU A 338 16.42 -7.47 0.83
N PRO A 339 16.97 -7.28 -0.38
CA PRO A 339 17.95 -6.23 -0.62
C PRO A 339 17.37 -4.84 -0.36
N PHE A 340 18.22 -3.90 0.04
CA PHE A 340 17.83 -2.50 0.22
C PHE A 340 17.15 -1.94 -1.05
N ASN A 341 15.98 -1.31 -0.88
CA ASN A 341 15.16 -0.76 -1.97
C ASN A 341 14.87 -1.75 -3.11
N TYR A 342 14.64 -3.02 -2.77
CA TYR A 342 14.41 -4.09 -3.73
C TYR A 342 13.28 -3.78 -4.74
N ALA A 343 12.19 -3.16 -4.32
CA ALA A 343 11.03 -2.87 -5.17
C ALA A 343 11.40 -1.96 -6.36
N ASN A 344 12.17 -0.90 -6.10
CA ASN A 344 12.61 0.08 -7.10
C ASN A 344 13.82 -0.38 -7.93
N TYR A 345 14.52 -1.42 -7.48
CA TYR A 345 15.67 -1.95 -8.22
C TYR A 345 15.25 -2.46 -9.61
N THR A 346 15.72 -1.82 -10.68
CA THR A 346 15.55 -2.31 -12.05
C THR A 346 16.77 -3.12 -12.45
N SER A 347 16.57 -4.34 -12.97
CA SER A 347 17.69 -5.21 -13.36
C SER A 347 18.57 -4.55 -14.41
N ILE A 348 19.90 -4.71 -14.31
CA ILE A 348 20.86 -4.22 -15.31
C ILE A 348 20.50 -4.72 -16.71
N LYS A 349 20.03 -5.96 -16.84
CA LYS A 349 19.55 -6.51 -18.13
C LYS A 349 18.36 -5.73 -18.70
N GLN A 350 17.44 -5.28 -17.85
CA GLN A 350 16.31 -4.45 -18.28
C GLN A 350 16.78 -3.04 -18.66
N LYS A 351 17.74 -2.46 -17.93
CA LYS A 351 18.33 -1.16 -18.30
C LYS A 351 19.03 -1.24 -19.67
N ILE A 352 19.83 -2.28 -19.88
CA ILE A 352 20.51 -2.55 -21.16
C ILE A 352 19.50 -2.79 -22.28
N SER A 353 18.49 -3.63 -22.05
CA SER A 353 17.44 -3.88 -23.04
C SER A 353 16.67 -2.60 -23.41
N LYS A 354 16.30 -1.76 -22.42
CA LYS A 354 15.66 -0.46 -22.68
C LYS A 354 16.57 0.49 -23.46
N PHE A 355 17.87 0.49 -23.15
CA PHE A 355 18.84 1.27 -23.90
C PHE A 355 18.90 0.83 -25.37
N PHE A 356 18.99 -0.48 -25.63
CA PHE A 356 18.99 -1.00 -27.01
C PHE A 356 17.68 -0.73 -27.75
N THR A 357 16.52 -0.92 -27.11
CA THR A 357 15.23 -0.62 -27.76
C THR A 357 15.10 0.87 -28.08
N ASN A 358 15.51 1.74 -27.15
CA ASN A 358 15.49 3.19 -27.40
C ASN A 358 16.48 3.58 -28.50
N PHE A 359 17.66 2.97 -28.53
CA PHE A 359 18.65 3.17 -29.58
C PHE A 359 18.11 2.77 -30.96
N ILE A 360 17.49 1.58 -31.08
CA ILE A 360 16.84 1.13 -32.32
C ILE A 360 15.72 2.10 -32.73
N LEU A 361 14.91 2.57 -31.78
CA LEU A 361 13.84 3.53 -32.05
C LEU A 361 14.39 4.87 -32.59
N ILE A 362 15.49 5.36 -32.02
CA ILE A 362 16.17 6.58 -32.48
C ILE A 362 16.73 6.38 -33.89
N VAL A 363 17.37 5.24 -34.17
CA VAL A 363 17.88 4.92 -35.52
C VAL A 363 16.74 4.84 -36.54
N LEU A 364 15.64 4.18 -36.18
CA LEU A 364 14.46 4.09 -37.04
C LEU A 364 13.83 5.46 -37.30
N LEU A 365 13.73 6.31 -36.26
CA LEU A 365 13.23 7.67 -36.39
C LEU A 365 14.13 8.51 -37.32
N SER A 366 15.44 8.43 -37.14
CA SER A 366 16.42 9.11 -38.00
C SER A 366 16.33 8.63 -39.46
N TYR A 367 16.15 7.32 -39.68
CA TYR A 367 15.96 6.77 -41.02
C TYR A 367 14.66 7.28 -41.67
N ILE A 368 13.54 7.30 -40.93
CA ILE A 368 12.26 7.84 -41.41
C ILE A 368 12.40 9.33 -41.75
N LEU A 369 13.10 10.12 -40.92
CA LEU A 369 13.36 11.54 -41.18
C LEU A 369 14.22 11.73 -42.44
N GLN A 370 15.27 10.93 -42.60
CA GLN A 370 16.13 10.98 -43.79
C GLN A 370 15.38 10.57 -45.07
N PHE A 371 14.56 9.52 -44.99
CA PHE A 371 13.70 9.08 -46.08
C PHE A 371 12.67 10.16 -46.46
N SER A 372 12.06 10.79 -45.46
CA SER A 372 11.09 11.87 -45.64
C SER A 372 11.70 13.12 -46.28
N TYR A 373 12.95 13.44 -45.94
CA TYR A 373 13.70 14.51 -46.56
C TYR A 373 14.02 14.19 -48.02
N LYS A 374 14.59 13.00 -48.29
CA LYS A 374 14.99 12.57 -49.64
C LYS A 374 13.83 12.53 -50.64
N HIS A 375 12.63 12.15 -50.17
CA HIS A 375 11.44 12.06 -51.01
C HIS A 375 10.59 13.35 -51.01
N ASN A 376 11.09 14.46 -50.45
CA ASN A 376 10.35 15.73 -50.33
C ASN A 376 8.96 15.59 -49.71
N LEU A 377 8.75 14.56 -48.89
CA LEU A 377 7.48 14.29 -48.23
C LEU A 377 7.08 15.46 -47.32
N HIS A 378 8.05 16.19 -46.78
CA HIS A 378 7.85 17.38 -45.97
C HIS A 378 7.19 18.53 -46.75
N SER A 379 7.60 18.79 -47.99
CA SER A 379 6.97 19.84 -48.82
C SER A 379 5.59 19.43 -49.30
N THR A 380 5.39 18.14 -49.62
CA THR A 380 4.09 17.60 -50.06
C THR A 380 3.08 17.55 -48.91
N LEU A 381 3.53 17.23 -47.69
CA LEU A 381 2.69 17.28 -46.50
C LEU A 381 2.35 18.74 -46.13
N LEU A 382 3.30 19.66 -46.29
CA LEU A 382 3.08 21.08 -46.06
C LEU A 382 2.10 21.69 -47.07
N SER A 383 2.20 21.32 -48.35
CA SER A 383 1.24 21.76 -49.38
C SER A 383 -0.14 21.15 -49.14
N TYR A 384 -0.23 19.86 -48.82
CA TYR A 384 -1.50 19.21 -48.48
C TYR A 384 -2.14 19.78 -47.21
N ALA A 385 -1.34 20.12 -46.20
CA ALA A 385 -1.82 20.76 -44.99
C ALA A 385 -2.27 22.20 -45.26
N LYS A 386 -1.53 22.98 -46.07
CA LYS A 386 -1.95 24.32 -46.51
C LYS A 386 -3.24 24.27 -47.30
N ASP A 387 -3.36 23.37 -48.27
CA ASP A 387 -4.55 23.22 -49.10
C ASP A 387 -5.77 22.86 -48.24
N ASN A 388 -5.64 21.90 -47.32
CA ASN A 388 -6.75 21.54 -46.43
C ASN A 388 -7.07 22.59 -45.35
N PHE A 389 -6.10 23.35 -44.84
CA PHE A 389 -6.37 24.42 -43.88
C PHE A 389 -6.92 25.69 -44.55
N LEU A 390 -6.46 26.03 -45.76
CA LEU A 390 -6.96 27.17 -46.55
C LEU A 390 -8.36 26.87 -47.12
N VAL A 391 -8.58 25.68 -47.69
CA VAL A 391 -9.91 25.25 -48.18
C VAL A 391 -10.94 25.23 -47.05
N LYS A 392 -10.53 24.90 -45.81
CA LYS A 392 -11.42 24.95 -44.63
C LYS A 392 -11.67 26.38 -44.11
N ARG A 393 -10.79 27.34 -44.43
CA ARG A 393 -11.00 28.77 -44.18
C ARG A 393 -11.97 29.35 -45.21
N ASP A 394 -11.82 28.98 -46.48
CA ASP A 394 -12.63 29.48 -47.60
C ASP A 394 -14.06 28.88 -47.60
N THR A 395 -14.26 27.69 -47.03
CA THR A 395 -15.60 27.11 -46.84
C THR A 395 -16.37 27.64 -45.63
N ILE A 396 -15.72 28.40 -44.74
CA ILE A 396 -16.39 29.13 -43.64
C ILE A 396 -16.69 30.59 -44.03
N SER A 397 -16.13 31.11 -45.12
CA SER A 397 -16.34 32.48 -45.55
C SER A 397 -17.13 32.58 -46.85
N SER A 398 -18.46 32.56 -46.75
CA SER A 398 -19.37 33.30 -47.65
C SER A 398 -20.77 33.37 -47.03
N PRO A 399 -21.58 34.44 -47.15
CA PRO A 399 -21.32 35.79 -47.65
C PRO A 399 -21.77 36.86 -46.62
N TYR A 400 -20.86 37.71 -46.15
CA TYR A 400 -21.26 39.04 -45.69
C TYR A 400 -20.66 40.02 -46.68
N LEU A 401 -21.51 40.49 -47.61
CA LEU A 401 -21.35 41.81 -48.18
C LEU A 401 -21.24 42.77 -46.99
N ILE A 402 -20.05 43.33 -46.77
CA ILE A 402 -19.92 44.58 -46.03
C ILE A 402 -19.80 45.63 -47.12
N ASP A 403 -20.93 46.30 -47.33
CA ASP A 403 -21.04 47.55 -48.03
C ASP A 403 -19.99 48.52 -47.45
N GLU A 404 -19.13 49.06 -48.31
CA GLU A 404 -18.30 50.22 -47.98
C GLU A 404 -19.21 51.42 -47.83
N ASP A 405 -19.84 51.58 -46.67
CA ASP A 405 -20.34 52.86 -46.19
C ASP A 405 -20.80 52.71 -44.74
N LEU A 406 -19.88 52.85 -43.78
CA LEU A 406 -20.29 53.26 -42.44
C LEU A 406 -19.30 54.26 -41.83
N HIS A 407 -19.80 55.49 -41.79
CA HIS A 407 -19.30 56.63 -41.06
C HIS A 407 -18.59 56.28 -39.75
N GLN A 408 -17.36 56.77 -39.64
CA GLN A 408 -16.62 56.84 -38.39
C GLN A 408 -17.23 57.95 -37.52
N THR A 409 -18.12 57.59 -36.60
CA THR A 409 -18.56 58.50 -35.52
C THR A 409 -17.71 58.26 -34.28
N THR A 410 -16.67 59.06 -34.10
CA THR A 410 -15.98 59.23 -32.82
C THR A 410 -16.74 60.25 -31.97
N LEU A 411 -17.09 59.86 -30.75
CA LEU A 411 -17.82 60.68 -29.80
C LEU A 411 -16.82 61.62 -29.09
N PHE A 412 -16.76 62.88 -29.56
CA PHE A 412 -16.07 64.06 -28.98
C PHE A 412 -14.53 63.98 -28.88
N GLY A 413 -13.71 64.94 -29.29
CA GLY A 413 -13.88 66.27 -29.89
C GLY A 413 -12.58 67.05 -29.65
N ASN A 414 -11.90 67.53 -30.70
CA ASN A 414 -11.35 68.89 -30.81
C ASN A 414 -10.46 69.06 -32.05
N HIS A 415 -10.64 70.20 -32.71
CA HIS A 415 -9.80 70.73 -33.78
C HIS A 415 -8.41 71.16 -33.27
N GLY A 416 -7.39 70.99 -34.11
CA GLY A 416 -6.10 71.65 -33.91
C GLY A 416 -5.01 71.19 -34.88
N THR A 417 -4.89 71.90 -35.99
CA THR A 417 -3.84 71.81 -37.02
C THR A 417 -2.41 71.98 -36.49
N ARG A 418 -1.45 71.19 -37.01
CA ARG A 418 -0.21 71.65 -37.69
C ARG A 418 0.83 70.51 -37.90
N THR A 419 1.13 70.28 -39.17
CA THR A 419 2.45 70.16 -39.82
C THR A 419 3.68 69.57 -39.09
N SER A 420 4.31 68.62 -39.81
CA SER A 420 5.74 68.51 -40.17
C SER A 420 6.61 67.37 -39.58
N VAL A 421 7.14 66.54 -40.50
CA VAL A 421 8.56 66.09 -40.65
C VAL A 421 9.08 65.09 -39.57
N SER A 422 9.85 64.01 -39.82
CA SER A 422 10.50 63.40 -41.00
C SER A 422 10.91 61.95 -40.71
N ILE A 423 11.15 61.21 -41.80
CA ILE A 423 11.75 59.88 -41.89
C ILE A 423 13.26 59.94 -41.58
N THR A 424 13.79 58.96 -40.84
CA THR A 424 15.18 58.51 -40.99
C THR A 424 15.29 57.00 -40.81
N ASP A 425 15.81 56.37 -41.86
CA ASP A 425 16.28 54.99 -41.96
C ASP A 425 17.46 54.68 -41.03
N SER A 426 17.61 53.40 -40.65
CA SER A 426 18.95 52.81 -40.50
C SER A 426 18.93 51.29 -40.72
N ILE A 427 19.53 50.88 -41.84
CA ILE A 427 19.94 49.52 -42.20
C ILE A 427 21.37 49.29 -41.68
N ARG A 428 21.68 48.10 -41.11
CA ARG A 428 22.85 47.22 -41.40
C ARG A 428 23.16 46.31 -40.19
N VAL A 429 22.99 44.99 -40.35
CA VAL A 429 24.01 43.96 -40.69
C VAL A 429 25.03 43.75 -39.56
N HIS A 430 24.92 42.57 -38.96
CA HIS A 430 25.83 42.01 -37.95
C HIS A 430 27.02 41.32 -38.63
N ASP A 431 28.23 41.59 -38.15
CA ASP A 431 29.36 40.66 -38.23
C ASP A 431 30.19 40.65 -36.94
N VAL A 432 30.46 39.42 -36.51
CA VAL A 432 31.51 38.79 -35.70
C VAL A 432 32.63 39.65 -35.09
N HIS A 433 32.92 39.45 -33.80
CA HIS A 433 34.30 39.25 -33.30
C HIS A 433 34.37 38.56 -31.93
N GLU A 434 35.42 37.76 -31.78
CA GLU A 434 35.76 36.78 -30.75
C GLU A 434 36.90 37.28 -29.82
N THR A 435 37.08 36.61 -28.66
CA THR A 435 38.24 36.63 -27.71
C THR A 435 38.39 37.86 -26.77
N GLY A 436 38.83 37.79 -25.51
CA GLY A 436 39.46 36.73 -24.70
C GLY A 436 39.72 37.17 -23.24
N LEU A 437 40.36 36.28 -22.46
CA LEU A 437 40.71 36.33 -21.03
C LEU A 437 41.54 37.55 -20.57
N VAL A 438 41.52 37.85 -19.25
CA VAL A 438 42.70 37.87 -18.32
C VAL A 438 42.30 38.22 -16.87
N ASN A 439 43.05 37.63 -15.92
CA ASN A 439 43.06 37.66 -14.45
C ASN A 439 43.09 39.03 -13.73
N GLY A 440 42.67 39.04 -12.46
CA GLY A 440 43.06 40.02 -11.44
C GLY A 440 42.56 39.63 -10.03
N THR A 441 43.50 39.53 -9.08
CA THR A 441 43.40 39.04 -7.70
C THR A 441 43.05 40.12 -6.65
N GLU A 442 42.69 39.63 -5.44
CA GLU A 442 42.73 40.25 -4.09
C GLU A 442 41.50 40.98 -3.50
N GLY A 443 41.20 40.66 -2.23
CA GLY A 443 40.46 41.52 -1.31
C GLY A 443 39.49 40.83 -0.34
N LEU A 444 39.95 40.52 0.88
CA LEU A 444 39.18 40.04 2.03
C LEU A 444 37.96 40.93 2.39
N HIS A 445 36.86 40.32 2.86
CA HIS A 445 36.28 40.59 4.19
C HIS A 445 35.20 39.56 4.56
N THR A 446 35.47 38.82 5.63
CA THR A 446 34.54 37.98 6.40
C THR A 446 33.77 38.84 7.40
N GLU A 447 32.44 38.73 7.44
CA GLU A 447 31.65 39.08 8.62
C GLU A 447 30.74 37.91 9.02
N SER A 448 31.07 37.38 10.19
CA SER A 448 30.31 36.46 11.03
C SER A 448 29.25 37.22 11.81
N ASN A 449 28.01 36.73 11.85
CA ASN A 449 27.05 37.13 12.89
C ASN A 449 26.56 35.88 13.63
N LEU A 450 26.84 35.88 14.93
CA LEU A 450 26.55 34.86 15.93
C LEU A 450 25.70 35.53 17.02
N ILE A 451 24.67 34.81 17.46
CA ILE A 451 24.02 34.79 18.78
C ILE A 451 23.05 35.94 19.13
N ASN A 452 21.79 35.54 19.38
CA ASN A 452 21.13 35.87 20.64
C ASN A 452 20.20 34.71 21.06
N THR A 453 20.66 33.96 22.06
CA THR A 453 19.90 33.02 22.88
C THR A 453 19.56 33.72 24.18
N GLU A 454 18.28 34.00 24.42
CA GLU A 454 17.79 34.39 25.75
C GLU A 454 17.36 33.13 26.52
N ALA A 455 17.92 33.01 27.72
CA ALA A 455 17.60 32.01 28.72
C ALA A 455 16.35 32.44 29.49
N ALA A 456 15.39 31.52 29.63
CA ALA A 456 14.31 31.63 30.60
C ALA A 456 14.65 30.70 31.78
N GLU A 457 15.07 31.30 32.89
CA GLU A 457 15.08 30.68 34.21
C GLU A 457 13.63 30.47 34.67
N PHE A 458 13.29 29.26 35.09
CA PHE A 458 12.10 29.00 35.90
C PHE A 458 12.52 28.28 37.17
N GLU A 459 12.17 28.90 38.29
CA GLU A 459 12.49 28.53 39.66
C GLU A 459 12.00 27.12 40.03
N ILE A 460 12.89 26.34 40.64
CA ILE A 460 12.58 25.08 41.32
C ILE A 460 12.26 25.43 42.78
N THR A 461 10.98 25.48 43.12
CA THR A 461 10.54 25.52 44.53
C THR A 461 10.59 24.13 45.15
N ASN A 462 11.50 23.97 46.11
CA ASN A 462 11.57 22.84 47.03
C ASN A 462 10.31 22.76 47.90
N ALA A 463 9.54 21.69 47.78
CA ALA A 463 8.50 21.32 48.76
C ALA A 463 9.01 20.17 49.63
N THR A 464 9.23 20.50 50.90
CA THR A 464 9.69 19.61 51.97
C THR A 464 8.57 18.70 52.47
N PHE A 465 8.96 17.46 52.77
CA PHE A 465 8.21 16.43 53.49
C PHE A 465 7.57 16.96 54.79
N ARG A 466 6.30 16.60 55.00
CA ARG A 466 5.72 16.45 56.33
C ARG A 466 5.00 15.11 56.41
N GLY A 467 5.59 14.20 57.19
CA GLY A 467 4.91 13.01 57.67
C GLY A 467 3.73 13.38 58.56
N ARG A 468 2.71 12.54 58.52
CA ARG A 468 1.64 12.51 59.50
C ARG A 468 1.34 11.04 59.78
N ASP A 469 1.99 10.55 60.83
CA ASP A 469 1.42 9.51 61.67
C ASP A 469 0.16 10.09 62.33
N ASP A 470 -0.89 9.28 62.43
CA ASP A 470 -1.65 9.06 63.68
C ASP A 470 -2.82 8.09 63.43
N ALA A 471 -2.82 7.05 64.28
CA ALA A 471 -3.94 6.29 64.86
C ALA A 471 -4.98 5.60 63.97
#